data_AF-A0A6L3XTY6-F1
#
_entry.id   AF-A0A6L3XTY6-F1
#
_cell.length_a   1.000
_cell.length_b   1.000
_cell.length_c   1.000
_cell.angle_alpha   90.00
_cell.angle_beta   90.00
_cell.angle_gamma   90.00
#
_symmetry.space_group_name_H-M   'P 1'
#
loop_
_entity.id
_entity.type
_entity.pdbx_description
1 polymer ?
#
loop_
_entity_poly.entity_id
_entity_poly.type
_entity_poly.pdbx_seq_one_letter_code
_entity_poly.pdbx_strand_id
1 'polypeptide(L)'
;QRRIVLHGTMLAAADSARYIIHGARGSYVKFGLDPQEERLKNGERLPQEDWGYDMRDGVVTRAEGEVLVEETVLTLPGNYPAYYAAIRDALNGSGENPVPASQAIQIMELIELGIESAKHRATLCLA
;
A
#
# COMPACT_ATOMS: atom_id res chain seq x y z
N GLN A 1 -13.62 0.86 -16.81
CA GLN A 1 -12.52 1.82 -16.57
C GLN A 1 -12.18 1.80 -15.09
N ARG A 2 -10.90 1.76 -14.72
CA ARG A 2 -10.46 1.79 -13.32
C ARG A 2 -10.04 3.22 -12.97
N ARG A 3 -10.44 3.72 -11.81
CA ARG A 3 -10.03 5.04 -11.30
C ARG A 3 -9.21 4.82 -10.04
N ILE A 4 -8.04 5.46 -9.99
CA ILE A 4 -7.15 5.43 -8.83
C ILE A 4 -6.93 6.87 -8.39
N VAL A 5 -7.07 7.13 -7.09
CA VAL A 5 -6.81 8.44 -6.50
C VAL A 5 -5.76 8.24 -5.40
N LEU A 6 -4.60 8.85 -5.57
CA LEU A 6 -3.57 8.95 -4.53
C LEU A 6 -3.67 10.33 -3.90
N HIS A 7 -3.75 10.40 -2.58
CA HIS A 7 -3.92 11.64 -1.85
C HIS A 7 -3.08 11.64 -0.57
N GLY A 8 -2.55 12.81 -0.21
CA GLY A 8 -1.84 13.06 1.03
C GLY A 8 -1.97 14.53 1.42
N THR A 9 -2.00 14.80 2.71
CA THR A 9 -2.09 16.16 3.28
C THR A 9 -1.34 16.22 4.60
N MET A 10 -0.79 17.39 4.92
CA MET A 10 -0.17 17.68 6.22
C MET A 10 -1.17 18.32 7.22
N LEU A 11 -2.42 18.54 6.79
CA LEU A 11 -3.46 19.25 7.55
C LEU A 11 -4.72 18.40 7.68
N ALA A 12 -4.59 17.25 8.34
CA ALA A 12 -5.71 16.38 8.68
C ALA A 12 -5.70 16.10 10.19
N ALA A 13 -6.68 16.67 10.91
CA ALA A 13 -6.84 16.40 12.34
C ALA A 13 -7.48 15.03 12.59
N ALA A 14 -8.39 14.61 11.72
CA ALA A 14 -8.99 13.28 11.76
C ALA A 14 -8.17 12.30 10.91
N ASP A 15 -8.01 11.09 11.42
CA ASP A 15 -7.45 9.97 10.66
C ASP A 15 -8.33 9.67 9.44
N SER A 16 -7.70 9.31 8.33
CA SER A 16 -8.39 8.99 7.07
C SER A 16 -8.08 7.56 6.66
N ALA A 17 -8.98 6.95 5.89
CA ALA A 17 -8.76 5.59 5.42
C ALA A 17 -7.49 5.53 4.57
N ARG A 18 -6.58 4.60 4.91
CA ARG A 18 -5.36 4.33 4.16
C ARG A 18 -5.69 3.79 2.77
N TYR A 19 -6.72 2.94 2.71
CA TYR A 19 -7.28 2.40 1.48
C TYR A 19 -8.82 2.47 1.51
N ILE A 20 -9.38 2.93 0.40
CA ILE A 20 -10.79 2.78 0.06
C ILE A 20 -10.81 2.17 -1.34
N ILE A 21 -11.29 0.93 -1.45
CA ILE A 21 -11.34 0.19 -2.71
C ILE A 21 -12.79 -0.15 -2.99
N HIS A 22 -13.31 0.30 -4.12
CA HIS A 22 -14.65 -0.02 -4.58
C HIS A 22 -14.60 -0.96 -5.78
N GLY A 23 -15.31 -2.07 -5.69
CA GLY A 23 -15.55 -3.00 -6.79
C GLY A 23 -17.05 -3.12 -7.10
N ALA A 24 -17.37 -3.87 -8.16
CA ALA A 24 -18.75 -4.06 -8.58
C ALA A 24 -19.64 -4.81 -7.56
N ARG A 25 -19.04 -5.51 -6.59
CA ARG A 25 -19.74 -6.37 -5.63
C ARG A 25 -19.52 -5.99 -4.17
N GLY A 26 -18.79 -4.91 -3.91
CA GLY A 26 -18.44 -4.53 -2.55
C GLY A 26 -17.33 -3.51 -2.47
N SER A 27 -16.99 -3.16 -1.23
CA SER A 27 -15.95 -2.21 -0.89
C SER A 27 -15.03 -2.79 0.17
N TYR A 28 -13.76 -2.36 0.16
CA TYR A 28 -12.81 -2.58 1.23
C TYR A 28 -12.34 -1.25 1.77
N VAL A 29 -12.41 -1.07 3.09
CA VAL A 29 -11.89 0.11 3.78
C VAL A 29 -10.91 -0.34 4.85
N LYS A 30 -9.70 0.21 4.82
CA LYS A 30 -8.69 -0.02 5.86
C LYS A 30 -8.11 1.30 6.32
N PHE A 31 -7.97 1.41 7.64
CA PHE A 31 -7.30 2.51 8.31
C PHE A 31 -5.97 2.04 8.92
N GLY A 32 -5.17 3.00 9.39
CA GLY A 32 -3.87 2.75 10.01
C GLY A 32 -2.74 2.60 8.99
N LEU A 33 -1.52 2.72 9.51
CA LEU A 33 -0.27 2.51 8.79
C LEU A 33 0.36 1.19 9.24
N ASP A 34 1.27 0.66 8.41
CA ASP A 34 2.11 -0.46 8.79
C ASP A 34 2.94 -0.10 10.05
N PRO A 35 2.96 -0.96 11.09
CA PRO A 35 3.58 -0.63 12.38
C PRO A 35 5.11 -0.77 12.39
N GLN A 36 5.73 -1.41 11.38
CA GLN A 36 7.14 -1.79 11.41
C GLN A 36 8.08 -0.58 11.51
N GLU A 37 7.76 0.53 10.84
CA GLU A 37 8.61 1.73 10.86
C GLU A 37 8.73 2.31 12.28
N GLU A 38 7.60 2.46 12.98
CA GLU A 38 7.56 2.97 14.35
C GLU A 38 8.25 2.02 15.33
N ARG A 39 8.07 0.70 15.17
CA ARG A 39 8.79 -0.30 15.98
C ARG A 39 10.31 -0.22 15.80
N LEU A 40 10.79 -0.06 14.55
CA LEU A 40 12.21 0.15 14.28
C LEU A 40 12.75 1.44 14.90
N LYS A 41 12.00 2.55 14.78
CA LYS A 41 12.34 3.84 15.41
C LYS A 41 12.43 3.74 16.93
N ASN A 42 11.57 2.93 17.54
CA ASN A 42 11.59 2.63 18.98
C ASN A 42 12.74 1.70 19.40
N GLY A 43 13.59 1.28 18.46
CA GLY A 43 14.79 0.51 18.74
C GLY A 43 14.58 -1.00 18.74
N GLU A 44 13.39 -1.50 18.39
CA GLU A 44 13.17 -2.94 18.26
C GLU A 44 14.08 -3.54 17.17
N ARG A 45 14.45 -4.81 17.35
CA ARG A 45 15.33 -5.55 16.46
C ARG A 45 14.73 -6.91 16.18
N LEU A 46 14.95 -7.41 14.97
CA LEU A 46 14.47 -8.73 14.56
C LEU A 46 15.37 -9.86 15.11
N PRO A 47 14.83 -11.09 15.23
CA PRO A 47 13.43 -11.47 14.99
C PRO A 47 12.51 -11.05 16.14
N GLN A 48 11.21 -10.90 15.84
CA GLN A 48 10.13 -10.76 16.81
C GLN A 48 9.00 -11.69 16.37
N GLU A 49 8.36 -12.40 17.31
CA GLU A 49 7.29 -13.35 16.99
C GLU A 49 6.08 -12.66 16.35
N ASP A 50 5.78 -11.44 16.80
CA ASP A 50 4.67 -10.60 16.33
C ASP A 50 5.13 -9.57 15.28
N TRP A 51 6.28 -9.76 14.63
CA TRP A 51 6.84 -8.77 13.71
C TRP A 51 5.83 -8.37 12.62
N GLY A 52 5.58 -7.07 12.51
CA GLY A 52 4.68 -6.50 11.51
C GLY A 52 3.19 -6.75 11.73
N TYR A 53 2.79 -7.37 12.84
CA TYR A 53 1.38 -7.61 13.13
C TYR A 53 0.62 -6.29 13.29
N ASP A 54 -0.40 -6.09 12.47
CA ASP A 54 -1.28 -4.92 12.50
C ASP A 54 -2.61 -5.31 13.13
N MET A 55 -2.89 -4.75 14.31
CA MET A 55 -4.12 -5.01 15.07
C MET A 55 -5.34 -4.28 14.51
N ARG A 56 -5.16 -3.43 13.47
CA ARG A 56 -6.24 -2.62 12.89
C ARG A 56 -6.67 -3.20 11.56
N ASP A 57 -7.55 -4.19 11.63
CA ASP A 57 -8.09 -4.88 10.47
C ASP A 57 -8.89 -3.97 9.52
N GLY A 58 -8.94 -4.41 8.26
CA GLY A 58 -9.81 -3.79 7.26
C GLY A 58 -11.22 -4.38 7.32
N VAL A 59 -12.18 -3.66 6.74
CA VAL A 59 -13.57 -4.10 6.64
C VAL A 59 -13.91 -4.28 5.17
N VAL A 60 -14.48 -5.44 4.83
CA VAL A 60 -15.12 -5.68 3.53
C VAL A 60 -16.63 -5.56 3.70
N THR A 61 -17.24 -4.69 2.92
CA THR A 61 -18.70 -4.58 2.79
C THR A 61 -19.12 -5.17 1.46
N ARG A 62 -20.00 -6.17 1.45
CA ARG A 62 -20.49 -6.84 0.22
C ARG A 62 -22.00 -6.89 0.17
N ALA A 63 -22.55 -6.92 -1.04
CA ALA A 63 -23.98 -7.14 -1.25
C ALA A 63 -24.27 -8.65 -1.30
N GLU A 64 -25.17 -9.11 -0.44
CA GLU A 64 -25.75 -10.45 -0.46
C GLU A 64 -27.25 -10.30 -0.75
N GLY A 65 -27.60 -10.27 -2.04
CA GLY A 65 -28.95 -9.91 -2.48
C GLY A 65 -29.24 -8.41 -2.25
N GLU A 66 -30.29 -8.11 -1.49
CA GLU A 66 -30.66 -6.73 -1.11
C GLU A 66 -30.00 -6.27 0.20
N VAL A 67 -29.25 -7.15 0.86
CA VAL A 67 -28.61 -6.86 2.16
C VAL A 67 -27.14 -6.54 1.96
N LEU A 68 -26.65 -5.53 2.68
CA LEU A 68 -25.22 -5.28 2.82
C LEU A 68 -24.69 -6.01 4.06
N VAL A 69 -23.63 -6.79 3.88
CA VAL A 69 -22.95 -7.54 4.94
C VAL A 69 -21.54 -7.00 5.09
N GLU A 70 -21.14 -6.74 6.32
CA GLU A 70 -19.79 -6.32 6.68
C GLU A 70 -19.03 -7.46 7.34
N GLU A 71 -17.77 -7.62 6.95
CA GLU A 71 -16.85 -8.61 7.50
C GLU A 71 -15.50 -7.96 7.76
N THR A 72 -14.99 -8.11 8.99
CA THR A 72 -13.62 -7.75 9.33
C THR A 72 -12.66 -8.76 8.70
N VAL A 73 -11.70 -8.27 7.94
CA VAL A 73 -10.68 -9.10 7.27
C VAL A 73 -9.34 -8.88 7.96
N LEU A 74 -8.80 -9.98 8.48
CA LEU A 74 -7.51 -10.00 9.17
C LEU A 74 -6.40 -9.46 8.28
N THR A 75 -5.64 -8.50 8.79
CA THR A 75 -4.50 -7.91 8.11
C THR A 75 -3.31 -8.84 8.18
N LEU A 76 -2.72 -9.14 7.01
CA LEU A 76 -1.46 -9.88 6.98
C LEU A 76 -0.34 -9.03 7.61
N PRO A 77 0.53 -9.61 8.46
CA PRO A 77 1.65 -8.90 9.02
C PRO A 77 2.58 -8.32 7.94
N GLY A 78 3.03 -7.10 8.16
CA GLY A 78 4.06 -6.46 7.34
C GLY A 78 5.39 -7.23 7.40
N ASN A 79 6.14 -7.23 6.30
CA ASN A 79 7.36 -8.02 6.20
C ASN A 79 8.47 -7.32 5.40
N TYR A 80 8.99 -6.19 5.91
CA TYR A 80 10.18 -5.54 5.37
C TYR A 80 11.40 -6.47 5.21
N PRO A 81 11.64 -7.46 6.10
CA PRO A 81 12.73 -8.43 5.92
C PRO A 81 12.66 -9.22 4.60
N ALA A 82 11.46 -9.44 4.05
CA ALA A 82 11.29 -10.14 2.78
C ALA A 82 12.07 -9.47 1.63
N TYR A 83 12.16 -8.14 1.63
CA TYR A 83 12.92 -7.41 0.61
C TYR A 83 14.40 -7.82 0.62
N TYR A 84 15.05 -7.78 1.80
CA TYR A 84 16.46 -8.13 1.90
C TYR A 84 16.73 -9.63 1.72
N ALA A 85 15.80 -10.49 2.13
CA ALA A 85 15.88 -11.92 1.85
C ALA A 85 15.86 -12.19 0.33
N ALA A 86 14.95 -11.53 -0.40
CA ALA A 86 14.87 -11.65 -1.86
C ALA A 86 16.10 -11.05 -2.57
N ILE A 87 16.65 -9.93 -2.08
CA ILE A 87 17.93 -9.38 -2.59
C ILE A 87 19.07 -10.37 -2.39
N ARG A 88 19.21 -10.95 -1.19
CA ARG A 88 20.21 -11.99 -0.91
C ARG A 88 20.08 -13.14 -1.90
N ASP A 89 18.86 -13.62 -2.13
CA ASP A 89 18.63 -14.76 -3.02
C ASP A 89 18.98 -14.40 -4.47
N ALA A 90 18.55 -13.23 -4.97
CA ALA A 90 18.88 -12.73 -6.30
C ALA A 90 20.40 -12.59 -6.51
N LEU A 91 21.12 -12.08 -5.52
CA LEU A 91 22.59 -11.96 -5.56
C LEU A 91 23.30 -13.32 -5.59
N ASN A 92 22.67 -14.35 -5.04
CA ASN A 92 23.16 -15.73 -5.09
C ASN A 92 22.66 -16.51 -6.33
N GLY A 93 22.00 -15.84 -7.28
CA GLY A 93 21.49 -16.45 -8.51
C GLY A 93 20.18 -17.23 -8.33
N SER A 94 19.48 -17.04 -7.21
CA SER A 94 18.20 -17.67 -6.92
C SER A 94 17.07 -16.63 -6.97
N GLY A 95 16.21 -16.71 -7.97
CA GLY A 95 15.09 -15.76 -8.14
C GLY A 95 15.50 -14.42 -8.76
N GLU A 96 14.52 -13.53 -8.93
CA GLU A 96 14.71 -12.23 -9.57
C GLU A 96 14.92 -11.13 -8.53
N ASN A 97 15.46 -9.98 -8.97
CA ASN A 97 15.50 -8.78 -8.15
C ASN A 97 14.06 -8.40 -7.72
N PRO A 98 13.74 -8.32 -6.41
CA PRO A 98 12.38 -8.05 -5.92
C PRO A 98 11.83 -6.69 -6.36
N VAL A 99 12.71 -5.72 -6.66
CA VAL A 99 12.34 -4.41 -7.20
C VAL A 99 13.36 -4.02 -8.28
N PRO A 100 13.17 -4.45 -9.54
CA PRO A 100 14.05 -4.09 -10.64
C PRO A 100 14.11 -2.59 -10.89
N ALA A 101 15.25 -2.09 -11.38
CA ALA A 101 15.45 -0.67 -11.66
C ALA A 101 14.41 -0.11 -12.65
N SER A 102 13.92 -0.91 -13.60
CA SER A 102 12.86 -0.52 -14.53
C SER A 102 11.56 -0.13 -13.84
N GLN A 103 11.19 -0.79 -12.74
CA GLN A 103 9.99 -0.42 -11.97
C GLN A 103 10.18 0.92 -11.25
N ALA A 104 11.39 1.19 -10.73
CA ALA A 104 11.70 2.49 -10.12
C ALA A 104 11.66 3.63 -11.16
N ILE A 105 12.14 3.39 -12.37
CA ILE A 105 12.09 4.36 -13.48
C ILE A 105 10.63 4.70 -13.82
N GLN A 106 9.75 3.70 -13.93
CA GLN A 106 8.32 3.93 -14.19
C GLN A 106 7.66 4.80 -13.11
N ILE A 107 8.06 4.64 -11.84
CA ILE A 107 7.57 5.49 -10.75
C ILE A 107 8.07 6.93 -10.94
N MET A 108 9.34 7.12 -11.30
CA MET A 108 9.92 8.44 -11.55
C MET A 108 9.19 9.15 -12.71
N GLU A 109 8.94 8.45 -13.81
CA GLU A 109 8.18 8.97 -14.97
C GLU A 109 6.78 9.42 -14.57
N LEU A 110 6.08 8.64 -13.72
CA LEU A 110 4.75 9.00 -13.21
C LEU A 110 4.79 10.24 -12.29
N ILE A 111 5.83 10.39 -11.47
CA ILE A 111 6.01 11.57 -10.61
C ILE A 111 6.23 12.81 -11.48
N GLU A 112 7.12 12.74 -12.47
CA GLU A 112 7.38 13.85 -13.40
C GLU A 112 6.11 14.23 -14.17
N LEU A 113 5.37 13.24 -14.68
CA LEU A 113 4.12 13.47 -15.39
C LEU A 113 3.05 14.10 -14.47
N GLY A 114 3.03 13.72 -13.18
CA GLY A 114 2.17 14.35 -12.17
C GLY A 114 2.49 15.82 -11.95
N ILE A 115 3.77 16.19 -11.93
CA ILE A 115 4.22 17.58 -11.81
C ILE A 115 3.80 18.40 -13.04
N GLU A 116 4.04 17.89 -14.25
CA GLU A 116 3.64 18.58 -15.48
C GLU A 116 2.10 18.67 -15.62
N SER A 117 1.37 17.62 -15.24
CA SER A 117 -0.10 17.63 -15.21
C SER A 117 -0.63 18.75 -14.32
N ALA A 118 -0.03 18.94 -13.13
CA ALA A 118 -0.41 20.00 -12.20
C ALA A 118 -0.13 21.41 -12.77
N LYS A 119 1.04 21.59 -13.39
CA LYS A 119 1.44 22.85 -14.04
C LYS A 119 0.49 23.24 -15.18
N HIS A 120 0.08 22.27 -15.99
CA HIS A 120 -0.83 22.50 -17.12
C HIS A 120 -2.32 22.46 -16.75
N ARG A 121 -2.65 22.04 -15.52
CA ARG A 121 -4.03 21.81 -15.05
C ARG A 121 -4.83 20.91 -15.99
N ALA A 122 -4.18 19.90 -16.55
CA ALA A 122 -4.77 18.99 -17.52
C ALA A 122 -4.36 17.55 -17.23
N THR A 123 -5.22 16.59 -17.58
CA THR A 123 -4.85 15.18 -17.56
C THR A 123 -3.88 14.91 -18.69
N LEU A 124 -2.73 14.32 -18.36
CA LEU A 124 -1.73 13.87 -19.34
C LEU A 124 -1.83 12.35 -19.52
N CYS A 125 -1.60 11.89 -20.74
CA CYS A 125 -1.51 10.47 -21.04
C CYS A 125 -0.08 10.00 -20.88
N LEU A 126 0.08 8.78 -20.34
CA LEU A 126 1.33 8.05 -20.47
C LEU A 126 1.57 7.75 -21.96
N ALA A 127 2.80 7.96 -22.42
CA ALA A 127 3.22 7.65 -23.78
C ALA A 127 3.29 6.14 -24.02
#